data_AF-A0A4P9URX0-F1
#
_entry.id   AF-A0A4P9URX0-F1
#
_cell.length_a   1.000
_cell.length_b   1.000
_cell.length_c   1.000
_cell.angle_alpha   90.00
_cell.angle_beta   90.00
_cell.angle_gamma   90.00
#
_symmetry.space_group_name_H-M   'P 1'
#
loop_
_entity.id
_entity.type
_entity.pdbx_description
1 polymer ?
#
loop_
_entity_poly.entity_id
_entity_poly.type
_entity_poly.pdbx_seq_one_letter_code
_entity_poly.pdbx_strand_id
1 'polypeptide(L)'
;MSYLSELDTTKQYKAKVKKTERLTPANVEEIREILLEVDNPEFDCQVDQSFGVLLEHKSDFGNSYHHRLYSVADIPERSNGKSLITMLVKRCSYVDEFSGEQYQGVSSNFLCDRREGDEITITGPFELPFKVPDDKQANIIMIGMGTGIAPFKAFIKHIYSQEKEWYGKIRLFYGAKSGLELLYLNDKDGDLTQYYDKATFEAFHALSPRPHWEDPILLDHAIEQRAEEILEMLGSANTYIFIAGYEKVKENLDKAFINIMGSKEKWENRKAELIAGKKWAEVIY
;
A
#
# COMPACT_ATOMS: atom_id res chain seq x y z
N MET A 1 13.90 -3.52 8.63
CA MET A 1 12.86 -2.51 8.92
C MET A 1 13.58 -1.27 9.40
N SER A 2 13.35 -0.12 8.79
CA SER A 2 13.79 1.16 9.34
C SER A 2 12.93 1.48 10.56
N TYR A 3 13.56 1.80 11.69
CA TYR A 3 12.82 2.18 12.89
C TYR A 3 12.36 3.64 12.79
N LEU A 4 11.21 3.99 13.39
CA LEU A 4 10.71 5.37 13.38
C LEU A 4 11.75 6.36 13.96
N SER A 5 12.60 5.90 14.87
CA SER A 5 13.71 6.65 15.47
C SER A 5 14.87 6.96 14.52
N GLU A 6 14.93 6.31 13.36
CA GLU A 6 15.95 6.54 12.32
C GLU A 6 15.51 7.56 11.27
N LEU A 7 14.24 7.99 11.31
CA LEU A 7 13.69 8.95 10.36
C LEU A 7 14.00 10.38 10.83
N ASP A 8 14.60 11.17 9.95
CA ASP A 8 14.78 12.60 10.19
C ASP A 8 13.42 13.32 10.09
N THR A 9 12.83 13.62 11.25
CA THR A 9 11.60 14.40 11.37
C THR A 9 11.86 15.90 11.60
N THR A 10 13.11 16.36 11.51
CA THR A 10 13.46 17.77 11.70
C THR A 10 13.07 18.60 10.48
N LYS A 11 13.15 18.03 9.28
CA LYS A 11 12.69 18.68 8.05
C LYS A 11 11.18 18.53 7.91
N GLN A 12 10.48 19.62 8.23
CA GLN A 12 9.02 19.70 8.23
C GLN A 12 8.53 20.64 7.14
N TYR A 13 7.38 20.29 6.56
CA TYR A 13 6.72 21.09 5.55
C TYR A 13 5.24 21.25 5.90
N LYS A 14 4.67 22.38 5.51
CA LYS A 14 3.21 22.58 5.56
C LYS A 14 2.61 22.11 4.25
N ALA A 15 1.51 21.38 4.33
CA ALA A 15 0.75 20.94 3.18
C ALA A 15 -0.73 21.27 3.39
N LYS A 16 -1.42 21.64 2.32
CA LYS A 16 -2.85 21.93 2.32
C LYS A 16 -3.62 20.79 1.70
N VAL A 17 -4.71 20.39 2.33
CA VAL A 17 -5.65 19.42 1.76
C VAL A 17 -6.35 20.06 0.57
N LYS A 18 -6.12 19.51 -0.62
CA LYS A 18 -6.78 19.95 -1.87
C LYS A 18 -8.05 19.19 -2.14
N LYS A 19 -8.07 17.91 -1.79
CA LYS A 19 -9.22 17.02 -1.96
C LYS A 19 -9.17 15.93 -0.88
N THR A 20 -10.34 15.53 -0.39
CA THR A 20 -10.51 14.41 0.54
C THR A 20 -11.77 13.66 0.14
N GLU A 21 -11.62 12.38 -0.20
CA GLU A 21 -12.72 11.56 -0.72
C GLU A 21 -12.79 10.22 0.01
N ARG A 22 -14.00 9.86 0.46
CA ARG A 22 -14.24 8.53 1.04
C ARG A 22 -14.45 7.51 -0.09
N LEU A 23 -13.56 6.53 -0.17
CA LEU A 23 -13.62 5.48 -1.18
C LEU A 23 -14.63 4.39 -0.80
N THR A 24 -14.65 4.01 0.47
CA THR A 24 -15.54 2.98 1.04
C THR A 24 -16.98 3.47 1.33
N PRO A 25 -18.00 2.60 1.27
CA PRO A 25 -19.36 2.90 1.74
C PRO A 25 -19.44 3.39 3.19
N ALA A 26 -20.53 4.07 3.56
CA ALA A 26 -20.72 4.67 4.88
C ALA A 26 -20.82 3.65 6.04
N ASN A 27 -21.27 2.43 5.74
CA ASN A 27 -21.57 1.36 6.70
C ASN A 27 -20.39 0.41 6.96
N VAL A 28 -19.24 0.64 6.33
CA VAL A 28 -18.00 -0.12 6.57
C VAL A 28 -16.90 0.80 7.09
N GLU A 29 -15.71 0.25 7.34
CA GLU A 29 -14.54 1.02 7.76
C GLU A 29 -14.28 2.18 6.80
N GLU A 30 -14.00 3.37 7.34
CA GLU A 30 -13.76 4.56 6.54
C GLU A 30 -12.34 4.55 5.98
N ILE A 31 -12.21 4.49 4.66
CA ILE A 31 -10.95 4.71 3.94
C ILE A 31 -11.10 5.93 3.03
N ARG A 32 -10.13 6.84 3.13
CA ARG A 32 -10.09 8.08 2.36
C ARG A 32 -8.84 8.21 1.52
N GLU A 33 -9.02 8.70 0.30
CA GLU A 33 -7.95 9.25 -0.51
C GLU A 33 -7.85 10.76 -0.22
N ILE A 34 -6.64 11.23 0.06
CA ILE A 34 -6.37 12.64 0.39
C ILE A 34 -5.28 13.16 -0.54
N LEU A 35 -5.60 14.20 -1.30
CA LEU A 35 -4.67 14.95 -2.13
C LEU A 35 -4.15 16.15 -1.35
N LEU A 36 -2.84 16.25 -1.23
CA LEU A 36 -2.14 17.36 -0.59
C LEU A 36 -1.36 18.19 -1.59
N GLU A 37 -1.36 19.52 -1.39
CA GLU A 37 -0.41 20.44 -2.02
C GLU A 37 0.61 20.87 -0.98
N VAL A 38 1.88 20.57 -1.21
CA VAL A 38 2.97 20.90 -0.28
C VAL A 38 3.43 22.33 -0.53
N ASP A 39 3.39 23.17 0.51
CA ASP A 39 3.71 24.60 0.46
C ASP A 39 5.24 24.83 0.55
N ASN A 40 6.00 24.03 -0.19
CA ASN A 40 7.43 24.20 -0.36
C ASN A 40 7.86 23.64 -1.74
N PRO A 41 8.39 24.47 -2.64
CA PRO A 41 8.86 24.03 -3.96
C PRO A 41 10.03 23.04 -3.95
N GLU A 42 10.77 22.94 -2.84
CA GLU A 42 11.88 22.00 -2.68
C GLU A 42 11.42 20.61 -2.24
N PHE A 43 10.18 20.47 -1.76
CA PHE A 43 9.65 19.15 -1.44
C PHE A 43 9.35 18.42 -2.74
N ASP A 44 10.07 17.35 -2.98
CA ASP A 44 9.89 16.47 -4.14
C ASP A 44 9.74 15.05 -3.62
N CYS A 45 8.70 14.35 -4.06
CA CYS A 45 8.42 12.98 -3.64
C CYS A 45 8.15 12.14 -4.88
N GLN A 46 8.53 10.87 -4.83
CA GLN A 46 8.45 9.93 -5.95
C GLN A 46 7.54 8.74 -5.59
N VAL A 47 7.15 7.94 -6.59
CA VAL A 47 6.21 6.83 -6.42
C VAL A 47 6.75 5.68 -5.54
N ASP A 48 8.07 5.58 -5.42
CA ASP A 48 8.80 4.64 -4.58
C ASP A 48 9.10 5.23 -3.20
N GLN A 49 8.39 6.28 -2.79
CA GLN A 49 8.60 6.95 -1.52
C GLN A 49 7.32 7.02 -0.68
N SER A 50 7.54 7.35 0.58
CA SER A 50 6.54 7.65 1.59
C SER A 50 6.85 9.01 2.21
N PHE A 51 5.91 9.52 2.99
CA PHE A 51 6.11 10.73 3.77
C PHE A 51 5.44 10.58 5.13
N GLY A 52 5.93 11.35 6.09
CA GLY A 52 5.41 11.34 7.44
C GLY A 52 4.34 12.40 7.64
N VAL A 53 3.35 12.13 8.48
CA VAL A 53 2.46 13.12 9.07
C VAL A 53 2.85 13.29 10.53
N LEU A 54 3.17 14.52 10.92
CA LEU A 54 3.60 14.88 12.26
C LEU A 54 2.52 15.71 12.95
N LEU A 55 2.03 15.21 14.09
CA LEU A 55 1.01 15.88 14.89
C LEU A 55 1.57 16.24 16.25
N GLU A 56 1.25 17.42 16.76
CA GLU A 56 1.39 17.69 18.18
C GLU A 56 0.38 16.83 18.93
N HIS A 57 0.87 16.04 19.88
CA HIS A 57 0.06 15.14 20.68
C HIS A 57 0.60 15.16 22.08
N LYS A 58 -0.20 15.58 23.06
CA LYS A 58 0.16 15.47 24.48
C LYS A 58 -0.17 14.06 24.94
N SER A 59 0.86 13.22 25.01
CA SER A 59 0.76 11.90 25.62
C SER A 59 1.00 11.98 27.12
N ASP A 60 0.28 11.18 27.90
CA ASP A 60 0.51 10.98 29.34
C ASP A 60 1.93 10.44 29.65
N PHE A 61 2.62 9.93 28.63
CA PHE A 61 3.99 9.39 28.71
C PHE A 61 5.07 10.40 28.28
N GLY A 62 4.73 11.67 28.09
CA GLY A 62 5.69 12.76 27.84
C GLY A 62 6.15 12.94 26.39
N ASN A 63 5.61 12.17 25.44
CA ASN A 63 5.80 12.44 24.02
C ASN A 63 4.90 13.62 23.60
N SER A 64 5.50 14.64 22.96
CA SER A 64 4.79 15.82 22.46
C SER A 64 4.34 15.71 21.01
N TYR A 65 4.80 14.67 20.30
CA TYR A 65 4.51 14.49 18.88
C TYR A 65 4.11 13.05 18.58
N HIS A 66 3.19 12.90 17.63
CA HIS A 66 2.78 11.62 17.05
C HIS A 66 3.09 11.64 15.55
N HIS A 67 3.95 10.71 15.11
CA HIS A 67 4.42 10.61 13.73
C HIS A 67 3.99 9.30 13.09
N ARG A 68 3.47 9.35 11.86
CA ARG A 68 3.12 8.16 11.08
C ARG A 68 3.46 8.33 9.60
N LEU A 69 3.98 7.26 9.00
CA LEU A 69 4.30 7.19 7.58
C LEU A 69 3.07 6.79 6.75
N TYR A 70 3.00 7.36 5.55
CA TYR A 70 2.01 7.05 4.53
C TYR A 70 2.73 6.90 3.19
N SER A 71 2.44 5.81 2.47
CA SER A 71 2.94 5.62 1.10
C SER A 71 2.26 6.61 0.15
N VAL A 72 3.02 7.07 -0.85
CA VAL A 72 2.45 7.78 -1.99
C VAL A 72 1.48 6.85 -2.74
N ALA A 73 0.26 7.33 -2.98
CA ALA A 73 -0.83 6.55 -3.55
C ALA A 73 -1.12 6.86 -5.03
N ASP A 74 -0.47 7.88 -5.60
CA ASP A 74 -0.58 8.26 -7.01
C ASP A 74 0.72 8.90 -7.51
N ILE A 75 0.89 9.05 -8.82
CA ILE A 75 2.06 9.74 -9.38
C ILE A 75 2.08 11.19 -8.85
N PRO A 76 3.15 11.63 -8.17
CA PRO A 76 3.27 13.01 -7.73
C PRO A 76 3.27 13.97 -8.92
N GLU A 77 2.47 15.02 -8.83
CA GLU A 77 2.35 16.05 -9.87
C GLU A 77 2.91 17.38 -9.37
N ARG A 78 3.12 18.34 -10.29
CA ARG A 78 3.42 19.73 -9.91
C ARG A 78 2.33 20.67 -10.40
N SER A 79 1.84 21.51 -9.49
CA SER A 79 0.92 22.58 -9.80
C SER A 79 1.46 23.90 -9.26
N ASN A 80 1.64 24.90 -10.14
CA ASN A 80 2.22 26.20 -9.80
C ASN A 80 3.56 26.11 -9.03
N GLY A 81 4.40 25.14 -9.38
CA GLY A 81 5.72 24.92 -8.75
C GLY A 81 5.66 24.19 -7.40
N LYS A 82 4.48 23.78 -6.93
CA LYS A 82 4.29 23.01 -5.70
C LYS A 82 3.97 21.56 -6.01
N SER A 83 4.43 20.66 -5.13
CA SER A 83 4.20 19.23 -5.28
C SER A 83 2.81 18.84 -4.80
N LEU A 84 2.11 18.07 -5.62
CA LEU A 84 0.84 17.42 -5.32
C LEU A 84 1.10 15.95 -5.01
N ILE A 85 0.74 15.52 -3.81
CA ILE A 85 0.93 14.12 -3.35
C ILE A 85 -0.38 13.55 -2.85
N THR A 86 -0.62 12.28 -3.16
CA THR A 86 -1.83 11.56 -2.74
C THR A 86 -1.47 10.51 -1.71
N MET A 87 -2.31 10.36 -0.68
CA MET A 87 -2.22 9.25 0.28
C MET A 87 -3.56 8.55 0.46
N LEU A 88 -3.48 7.34 1.00
CA LEU A 88 -4.64 6.55 1.39
C LEU A 88 -4.63 6.33 2.90
N VAL A 89 -5.75 6.65 3.56
CA VAL A 89 -5.87 6.61 5.03
C VAL A 89 -7.09 5.80 5.43
N LYS A 90 -6.88 4.73 6.20
CA LYS A 90 -7.95 4.02 6.91
C LYS A 90 -8.12 4.64 8.30
N ARG A 91 -9.35 4.96 8.69
CA ARG A 91 -9.67 5.35 10.08
C ARG A 91 -9.50 4.13 10.98
N CYS A 92 -8.59 4.24 11.96
CA CYS A 92 -8.28 3.13 12.87
C CYS A 92 -8.85 3.39 14.27
N SER A 93 -9.27 2.32 14.92
CA SER A 93 -9.51 2.27 16.37
C SER A 93 -9.04 0.93 16.90
N TYR A 94 -8.65 0.87 18.17
CA TYR A 94 -8.35 -0.37 18.87
C TYR A 94 -9.18 -0.45 20.15
N VAL A 95 -9.43 -1.66 20.64
CA VAL A 95 -10.05 -1.90 21.94
C VAL A 95 -8.94 -2.34 22.88
N ASP A 96 -8.77 -1.65 24.00
CA ASP A 96 -7.82 -2.06 25.02
C ASP A 96 -8.32 -3.34 25.69
N GLU A 97 -7.51 -4.39 25.67
CA GLU A 97 -7.93 -5.73 26.14
C GLU A 97 -8.20 -5.77 27.66
N PHE A 98 -7.60 -4.85 28.43
CA PHE A 98 -7.72 -4.83 29.88
C PHE A 98 -8.94 -4.02 30.36
N SER A 99 -9.11 -2.81 29.83
CA SER A 99 -10.22 -1.90 30.18
C SER A 99 -11.49 -2.15 29.36
N GLY A 100 -11.35 -2.75 28.17
CA GLY A 100 -12.44 -2.88 27.20
C GLY A 100 -12.80 -1.57 26.49
N GLU A 101 -12.07 -0.48 26.75
CA GLU A 101 -12.34 0.82 26.15
C GLU A 101 -11.85 0.89 24.70
N GLN A 102 -12.63 1.55 23.85
CA GLN A 102 -12.24 1.79 22.46
C GLN A 102 -11.49 3.11 22.33
N TYR A 103 -10.27 3.04 21.80
CA TYR A 103 -9.39 4.16 21.55
C TYR A 103 -9.29 4.45 20.05
N GLN A 104 -9.31 5.74 19.70
CA GLN A 104 -9.17 6.20 18.32
C GLN A 104 -7.70 6.41 17.97
N GLY A 105 -7.29 5.94 16.79
CA GLY A 105 -5.94 6.21 16.27
C GLY A 105 -5.72 7.69 16.00
N VAL A 106 -4.69 8.28 16.59
CA VAL A 106 -4.44 9.73 16.57
C VAL A 106 -4.31 10.28 15.13
N SER A 107 -3.35 9.78 14.35
CA SER A 107 -3.11 10.29 12.99
C SER A 107 -4.23 9.94 12.00
N SER A 108 -4.76 8.72 12.04
CA SER A 108 -5.79 8.32 11.08
C SER A 108 -7.11 9.07 11.29
N ASN A 109 -7.55 9.27 12.53
CA ASN A 109 -8.75 10.07 12.80
C ASN A 109 -8.51 11.55 12.48
N PHE A 110 -7.35 12.10 12.86
CA PHE A 110 -6.95 13.46 12.46
C PHE A 110 -7.10 13.63 10.94
N LEU A 111 -6.50 12.75 10.14
CA LEU A 111 -6.51 12.86 8.68
C LEU A 111 -7.91 12.65 8.09
N CYS A 112 -8.67 11.67 8.58
CA CYS A 112 -10.01 11.40 8.06
C CYS A 112 -11.02 12.53 8.35
N ASP A 113 -10.76 13.35 9.37
CA ASP A 113 -11.57 14.52 9.71
C ASP A 113 -11.17 15.80 8.96
N ARG A 114 -10.09 15.76 8.17
CA ARG A 114 -9.64 16.92 7.40
C ARG A 114 -10.59 17.25 6.26
N ARG A 115 -10.72 18.53 5.98
CA ARG A 115 -11.49 19.13 4.88
C ARG A 115 -10.56 19.85 3.92
N GLU A 116 -11.06 20.15 2.73
CA GLU A 116 -10.34 20.99 1.77
C GLU A 116 -9.97 22.33 2.41
N GLY A 117 -8.72 22.74 2.23
CA GLY A 117 -8.14 23.94 2.83
C GLY A 117 -7.43 23.72 4.17
N ASP A 118 -7.69 22.60 4.87
CA ASP A 118 -7.00 22.32 6.15
C ASP A 118 -5.49 22.11 5.95
N GLU A 119 -4.71 22.50 6.95
CA GLU A 119 -3.25 22.37 6.95
C GLU A 119 -2.78 21.12 7.71
N ILE A 120 -1.74 20.50 7.19
CA ILE A 120 -1.09 19.30 7.74
C ILE A 120 0.42 19.54 7.77
N THR A 121 1.08 19.13 8.84
CA THR A 121 2.55 19.09 8.90
C THR A 121 3.04 17.74 8.40
N ILE A 122 3.89 17.74 7.38
CA ILE A 122 4.49 16.53 6.82
C ILE A 122 6.02 16.54 6.97
N THR A 123 6.63 15.36 6.91
CA THR A 123 8.09 15.14 6.91
C THR A 123 8.51 14.21 5.77
N GLY A 124 9.80 14.20 5.43
CA GLY A 124 10.35 13.34 4.38
C GLY A 124 10.76 14.10 3.11
N PRO A 125 10.75 13.45 1.94
CA PRO A 125 10.29 12.08 1.67
C PRO A 125 11.19 11.00 2.31
N PHE A 126 10.69 9.76 2.34
CA PHE A 126 11.41 8.58 2.82
C PHE A 126 11.27 7.42 1.83
N GLU A 127 12.35 6.71 1.54
CA GLU A 127 12.38 5.60 0.59
C GLU A 127 11.47 4.42 1.02
N LEU A 128 10.71 3.89 0.07
CA LEU A 128 10.08 2.57 0.17
C LEU A 128 11.01 1.52 -0.44
N PRO A 129 10.89 0.25 -0.02
CA PRO A 129 11.72 -0.83 -0.58
C PRO A 129 11.24 -1.29 -1.97
N PHE A 130 10.14 -0.76 -2.49
CA PHE A 130 9.61 -1.12 -3.81
C PHE A 130 10.36 -0.36 -4.90
N LYS A 131 11.02 -1.10 -5.80
CA LYS A 131 11.78 -0.51 -6.91
C LYS A 131 11.30 -1.09 -8.22
N VAL A 132 11.09 -0.21 -9.21
CA VAL A 132 10.80 -0.64 -10.58
C VAL A 132 12.06 -1.31 -11.14
N PRO A 133 11.98 -2.57 -11.59
CA PRO A 133 13.12 -3.22 -12.21
C PRO A 133 13.50 -2.54 -13.53
N ASP A 134 14.81 -2.37 -13.78
CA ASP A 134 15.31 -1.79 -15.04
C ASP A 134 15.02 -2.70 -16.25
N ASP A 135 14.99 -4.02 -16.04
CA ASP A 135 14.65 -4.99 -17.09
C ASP A 135 13.14 -5.08 -17.27
N LYS A 136 12.66 -4.59 -18.42
CA LYS A 136 11.24 -4.58 -18.80
C LYS A 136 10.64 -5.96 -19.06
N GLN A 137 11.45 -7.02 -19.08
CA GLN A 137 10.98 -8.42 -19.10
C GLN A 137 10.76 -8.98 -17.68
N ALA A 138 11.06 -8.21 -16.63
CA ALA A 138 10.85 -8.65 -15.27
C ALA A 138 9.37 -8.93 -14.98
N ASN A 139 9.11 -10.05 -14.32
CA ASN A 139 7.80 -10.34 -13.76
C ASN A 139 7.67 -9.66 -12.40
N ILE A 140 6.48 -9.16 -12.08
CA ILE A 140 6.18 -8.49 -10.81
C ILE A 140 4.92 -9.10 -10.22
N ILE A 141 5.03 -9.66 -9.02
CA ILE A 141 3.91 -10.13 -8.20
C ILE A 141 3.73 -9.14 -7.05
N MET A 142 2.60 -8.44 -7.03
CA MET A 142 2.21 -7.52 -5.96
C MET A 142 1.09 -8.16 -5.13
N ILE A 143 1.24 -8.13 -3.80
CA ILE A 143 0.25 -8.65 -2.86
C ILE A 143 -0.13 -7.54 -1.89
N GLY A 144 -1.35 -7.03 -2.03
CA GLY A 144 -1.87 -5.91 -1.28
C GLY A 144 -3.09 -6.26 -0.43
N MET A 145 -3.23 -5.64 0.74
CA MET A 145 -4.47 -5.73 1.51
C MET A 145 -4.81 -4.41 2.20
N GLY A 146 -6.09 -4.05 2.19
CA GLY A 146 -6.55 -2.76 2.75
C GLY A 146 -5.82 -1.58 2.11
N THR A 147 -5.20 -0.72 2.92
CA THR A 147 -4.43 0.43 2.43
C THR A 147 -3.12 0.07 1.75
N GLY A 148 -2.72 -1.21 1.74
CA GLY A 148 -1.53 -1.70 1.04
C GLY A 148 -1.57 -1.57 -0.48
N ILE A 149 -2.73 -1.25 -1.06
CA ILE A 149 -2.85 -0.96 -2.49
C ILE A 149 -2.24 0.38 -2.90
N ALA A 150 -2.10 1.33 -1.97
CA ALA A 150 -1.60 2.67 -2.24
C ALA A 150 -0.26 2.68 -3.02
N PRO A 151 0.82 2.04 -2.54
CA PRO A 151 2.07 1.99 -3.29
C PRO A 151 1.91 1.28 -4.64
N PHE A 152 1.09 0.23 -4.72
CA PHE A 152 0.91 -0.51 -5.98
C PHE A 152 0.13 0.27 -7.04
N LYS A 153 -0.84 1.11 -6.64
CA LYS A 153 -1.50 2.04 -7.55
C LYS A 153 -0.48 2.98 -8.19
N ALA A 154 0.31 3.68 -7.37
CA ALA A 154 1.35 4.59 -7.85
C ALA A 154 2.38 3.86 -8.75
N PHE A 155 2.80 2.67 -8.34
CA PHE A 155 3.78 1.84 -9.03
C PHE A 155 3.31 1.37 -10.42
N ILE A 156 2.07 0.86 -10.52
CA ILE A 156 1.48 0.42 -11.80
C ILE A 156 1.34 1.61 -12.75
N LYS A 157 0.83 2.75 -12.25
CA LYS A 157 0.72 3.98 -13.04
C LYS A 157 2.07 4.44 -13.57
N HIS A 158 3.11 4.40 -12.73
CA HIS A 158 4.47 4.77 -13.12
C HIS A 158 4.99 3.87 -14.24
N ILE A 159 4.87 2.54 -14.10
CA ILE A 159 5.31 1.59 -15.13
C ILE A 159 4.65 1.89 -16.48
N TYR A 160 3.32 2.06 -16.50
CA TYR A 160 2.60 2.22 -17.76
C TYR A 160 2.66 3.63 -18.36
N SER A 161 2.98 4.67 -17.58
CA SER A 161 3.08 6.05 -18.08
C SER A 161 4.52 6.50 -18.38
N GLN A 162 5.49 6.11 -17.55
CA GLN A 162 6.86 6.62 -17.61
C GLN A 162 7.84 5.62 -18.24
N GLU A 163 7.80 4.34 -17.84
CA GLU A 163 8.76 3.36 -18.35
C GLU A 163 8.49 2.99 -19.81
N LYS A 164 7.21 2.89 -20.19
CA LYS A 164 6.71 2.47 -21.52
C LYS A 164 7.19 1.06 -21.92
N GLU A 165 6.37 0.34 -22.68
CA GLU A 165 6.76 -0.97 -23.25
C GLU A 165 7.20 -2.02 -22.20
N TRP A 166 6.40 -2.22 -21.17
CA TRP A 166 6.61 -3.32 -20.23
C TRP A 166 6.19 -4.66 -20.84
N TYR A 167 7.05 -5.68 -20.79
CA TYR A 167 6.84 -6.98 -21.43
C TYR A 167 6.64 -8.14 -20.44
N GLY A 168 7.18 -8.02 -19.22
CA GLY A 168 7.01 -9.03 -18.19
C GLY A 168 5.60 -9.02 -17.58
N LYS A 169 5.20 -10.12 -16.95
CA LYS A 169 3.87 -10.24 -16.32
C LYS A 169 3.81 -9.41 -15.03
N ILE A 170 2.79 -8.56 -14.91
CA ILE A 170 2.44 -7.83 -13.69
C ILE A 170 1.15 -8.45 -13.14
N ARG A 171 1.22 -8.99 -11.92
CA ARG A 171 0.09 -9.61 -11.23
C ARG A 171 -0.16 -8.91 -9.90
N LEU A 172 -1.36 -8.39 -9.70
CA LEU A 172 -1.79 -7.78 -8.44
C LEU A 172 -2.80 -8.69 -7.76
N PHE A 173 -2.46 -9.25 -6.60
CA PHE A 173 -3.41 -9.89 -5.71
C PHE A 173 -3.85 -8.88 -4.66
N TYR A 174 -5.13 -8.52 -4.65
CA TYR A 174 -5.68 -7.54 -3.71
C TYR A 174 -6.82 -8.11 -2.89
N GLY A 175 -6.65 -8.05 -1.55
CA GLY A 175 -7.63 -8.50 -0.58
C GLY A 175 -8.47 -7.38 0.00
N ALA A 176 -9.79 -7.56 0.01
CA ALA A 176 -10.76 -6.69 0.68
C ALA A 176 -11.85 -7.51 1.38
N LYS A 177 -12.51 -6.95 2.40
CA LYS A 177 -13.59 -7.65 3.12
C LYS A 177 -14.76 -7.93 2.17
N SER A 178 -15.21 -6.92 1.41
CA SER A 178 -16.25 -7.05 0.39
C SER A 178 -15.83 -6.43 -0.95
N GLY A 179 -16.59 -6.70 -2.02
CA GLY A 179 -16.36 -6.10 -3.34
C GLY A 179 -16.47 -4.56 -3.35
N LEU A 180 -17.26 -3.98 -2.44
CA LEU A 180 -17.37 -2.52 -2.28
C LEU A 180 -16.13 -1.89 -1.61
N GLU A 181 -15.26 -2.72 -1.04
CA GLU A 181 -14.01 -2.32 -0.41
C GLU A 181 -12.80 -2.63 -1.31
N LEU A 182 -13.02 -3.07 -2.55
CA LEU A 182 -11.98 -3.22 -3.58
C LEU A 182 -11.55 -1.84 -4.10
N LEU A 183 -10.76 -1.13 -3.30
CA LEU A 183 -10.24 0.19 -3.66
C LEU A 183 -9.55 0.16 -5.03
N TYR A 184 -9.86 1.14 -5.88
CA TYR A 184 -9.32 1.32 -7.23
C TYR A 184 -9.64 0.23 -8.26
N LEU A 185 -10.35 -0.83 -7.86
CA LEU A 185 -10.66 -2.01 -8.68
C LEU A 185 -12.18 -2.23 -8.83
N ASN A 186 -12.99 -1.29 -8.35
CA ASN A 186 -14.45 -1.32 -8.46
C ASN A 186 -14.95 -0.21 -9.42
N ASP A 187 -16.21 -0.26 -9.83
CA ASP A 187 -16.77 0.66 -10.82
C ASP A 187 -16.79 2.14 -10.41
N LYS A 188 -16.77 2.44 -9.10
CA LYS A 188 -16.82 3.81 -8.56
C LYS A 188 -15.49 4.53 -8.71
N ASP A 189 -14.38 3.84 -8.46
CA ASP A 189 -13.04 4.42 -8.38
C ASP A 189 -12.00 3.62 -9.19
N GLY A 190 -12.43 2.90 -10.23
CA GLY A 190 -11.72 1.90 -11.03
C GLY A 190 -10.46 2.33 -11.79
N ASP A 191 -9.60 3.16 -11.21
CA ASP A 191 -8.34 3.65 -11.77
C ASP A 191 -7.43 2.50 -12.26
N LEU A 192 -7.36 1.39 -11.52
CA LEU A 192 -6.54 0.25 -11.94
C LEU A 192 -7.19 -0.60 -13.04
N THR A 193 -8.53 -0.51 -13.19
CA THR A 193 -9.25 -1.25 -14.24
C THR A 193 -8.88 -0.75 -15.64
N GLN A 194 -8.42 0.50 -15.76
CA GLN A 194 -7.98 1.09 -17.04
C GLN A 194 -6.75 0.38 -17.63
N TYR A 195 -6.02 -0.40 -16.83
CA TYR A 195 -4.85 -1.15 -17.27
C TYR A 195 -5.17 -2.59 -17.67
N TYR A 196 -6.42 -3.04 -17.56
CA TYR A 196 -6.82 -4.40 -17.99
C TYR A 196 -6.73 -4.60 -19.51
N ASP A 197 -6.63 -3.52 -20.29
CA ASP A 197 -6.31 -3.57 -21.71
C ASP A 197 -4.83 -3.94 -21.99
N LYS A 198 -3.96 -3.82 -20.99
CA LYS A 198 -2.54 -4.17 -21.10
C LYS A 198 -2.39 -5.67 -21.00
N ALA A 199 -1.88 -6.28 -22.07
CA ALA A 199 -1.60 -7.72 -22.12
C ALA A 199 -0.69 -8.22 -20.98
N THR A 200 0.09 -7.34 -20.36
CA THR A 200 1.00 -7.67 -19.26
C THR A 200 0.38 -7.56 -17.87
N PHE A 201 -0.75 -6.86 -17.69
CA PHE A 201 -1.35 -6.64 -16.37
C PHE A 201 -2.56 -7.53 -16.13
N GLU A 202 -2.63 -8.11 -14.93
CA GLU A 202 -3.85 -8.71 -14.43
C GLU A 202 -3.97 -8.50 -12.91
N ALA A 203 -5.17 -8.25 -12.43
CA ALA A 203 -5.45 -8.15 -11.00
C ALA A 203 -6.46 -9.21 -10.55
N PHE A 204 -6.26 -9.71 -9.33
CA PHE A 204 -7.03 -10.76 -8.70
C PHE A 204 -7.58 -10.29 -7.38
N HIS A 205 -8.86 -10.57 -7.17
CA HIS A 205 -9.55 -10.15 -5.97
C HIS A 205 -9.65 -11.31 -4.99
N ALA A 206 -9.27 -11.06 -3.74
CA ALA A 206 -9.55 -11.95 -2.63
C ALA A 206 -10.61 -11.29 -1.74
N LEU A 207 -11.72 -11.98 -1.55
CA LEU A 207 -12.86 -11.48 -0.77
C LEU A 207 -13.14 -12.40 0.42
N SER A 208 -13.80 -11.85 1.44
CA SER A 208 -14.44 -12.69 2.46
C SER A 208 -15.67 -13.35 1.84
N PRO A 209 -15.88 -14.67 2.00
CA PRO A 209 -17.06 -15.36 1.47
C PRO A 209 -18.35 -14.90 2.16
N ARG A 210 -18.25 -14.43 3.41
CA ARG A 210 -19.35 -13.94 4.22
C ARG A 210 -18.91 -12.62 4.87
N PRO A 211 -18.88 -11.50 4.13
CA PRO A 211 -18.32 -10.23 4.62
C PRO A 211 -19.10 -9.61 5.80
N HIS A 212 -20.37 -9.99 5.98
CA HIS A 212 -21.17 -9.59 7.15
C HIS A 212 -20.87 -10.44 8.39
N TRP A 213 -20.14 -11.54 8.22
CA TRP A 213 -19.57 -12.35 9.27
C TRP A 213 -18.09 -12.01 9.38
N GLU A 214 -17.45 -12.30 10.52
CA GLU A 214 -16.00 -12.07 10.70
C GLU A 214 -15.14 -13.14 10.00
N ASP A 215 -15.61 -13.62 8.84
CA ASP A 215 -14.89 -14.56 8.00
C ASP A 215 -13.67 -13.87 7.37
N PRO A 216 -12.51 -14.53 7.35
CA PRO A 216 -11.29 -13.94 6.83
C PRO A 216 -11.36 -13.73 5.31
N ILE A 217 -10.57 -12.78 4.83
CA ILE A 217 -10.29 -12.60 3.41
C ILE A 217 -9.47 -13.80 2.92
N LEU A 218 -9.95 -14.49 1.89
CA LEU A 218 -9.33 -15.72 1.36
C LEU A 218 -8.21 -15.40 0.34
N LEU A 219 -7.21 -14.63 0.77
CA LEU A 219 -6.08 -14.23 -0.07
C LEU A 219 -5.24 -15.43 -0.52
N ASP A 220 -5.02 -16.37 0.39
CA ASP A 220 -4.35 -17.63 0.11
C ASP A 220 -5.02 -18.41 -1.04
N HIS A 221 -6.35 -18.54 -1.00
CA HIS A 221 -7.12 -19.24 -2.03
C HIS A 221 -7.05 -18.52 -3.38
N ALA A 222 -7.12 -17.18 -3.38
CA ALA A 222 -7.00 -16.40 -4.62
C ALA A 222 -5.62 -16.58 -5.28
N ILE A 223 -4.56 -16.66 -4.48
CA ILE A 223 -3.20 -16.95 -4.94
C ILE A 223 -3.11 -18.39 -5.47
N GLU A 224 -3.63 -19.37 -4.72
CA GLU A 224 -3.60 -20.80 -5.10
C GLU A 224 -4.37 -21.10 -6.39
N GLN A 225 -5.44 -20.36 -6.70
CA GLN A 225 -6.14 -20.47 -7.99
C GLN A 225 -5.26 -20.14 -9.20
N ARG A 226 -4.13 -19.46 -8.97
CA ARG A 226 -3.12 -19.13 -9.99
C ARG A 226 -1.81 -19.89 -9.82
N ALA A 227 -1.85 -21.05 -9.16
CA ALA A 227 -0.66 -21.85 -8.86
C ALA A 227 0.25 -22.09 -10.07
N GLU A 228 -0.28 -22.50 -11.23
CA GLU A 228 0.51 -22.78 -12.42
C GLU A 228 1.26 -21.53 -12.92
N GLU A 229 0.56 -20.40 -13.00
CA GLU A 229 1.14 -19.13 -13.43
C GLU A 229 2.18 -18.60 -12.43
N ILE A 230 1.90 -18.73 -11.12
CA ILE A 230 2.84 -18.35 -10.07
C ILE A 230 4.09 -19.23 -10.12
N LEU A 231 3.95 -20.55 -10.35
CA LEU A 231 5.11 -21.44 -10.52
C LEU A 231 5.96 -21.05 -11.72
N GLU A 232 5.33 -20.72 -12.86
CA GLU A 232 6.02 -20.23 -14.05
C GLU A 232 6.80 -18.93 -13.74
N MET A 233 6.14 -17.96 -13.09
CA MET A 233 6.78 -16.70 -12.70
C MET A 233 7.90 -16.95 -11.70
N LEU A 234 7.69 -17.77 -10.67
CA LEU A 234 8.72 -18.11 -9.68
C LEU A 234 9.91 -18.87 -10.28
N GLY A 235 9.70 -19.62 -11.36
CA GLY A 235 10.76 -20.29 -12.10
C GLY A 235 11.62 -19.33 -12.92
N SER A 236 11.12 -18.13 -13.24
CA SER A 236 11.92 -17.10 -13.90
C SER A 236 12.97 -16.53 -12.96
N ALA A 237 14.19 -16.35 -13.48
CA ALA A 237 15.27 -15.70 -12.76
C ALA A 237 14.92 -14.23 -12.44
N ASN A 238 14.06 -13.58 -13.24
CA ASN A 238 13.76 -12.16 -13.12
C ASN A 238 12.32 -11.89 -12.66
N THR A 239 12.00 -12.37 -11.46
CA THR A 239 10.68 -12.16 -10.84
C THR A 239 10.85 -11.45 -9.50
N TYR A 240 10.04 -10.41 -9.30
CA TYR A 240 9.97 -9.59 -8.10
C TYR A 240 8.68 -9.86 -7.35
N ILE A 241 8.75 -9.88 -6.02
CA ILE A 241 7.59 -10.02 -5.13
C ILE A 241 7.55 -8.84 -4.18
N PHE A 242 6.45 -8.09 -4.24
CA PHE A 242 6.18 -6.92 -3.40
C PHE A 242 4.94 -7.12 -2.54
N ILE A 243 5.06 -6.82 -1.25
CA ILE A 243 4.00 -7.04 -0.27
C ILE A 243 3.71 -5.74 0.47
N ALA A 244 2.44 -5.35 0.55
CA ALA A 244 2.02 -4.19 1.33
C ALA A 244 0.69 -4.44 2.06
N GLY A 245 0.63 -4.09 3.34
CA GLY A 245 -0.58 -4.28 4.16
C GLY A 245 -0.25 -4.63 5.60
N TYR A 246 -1.21 -5.25 6.29
CA TYR A 246 -1.02 -5.69 7.68
C TYR A 246 -0.40 -7.10 7.77
N GLU A 247 0.16 -7.46 8.92
CA GLU A 247 1.00 -8.67 9.10
C GLU A 247 0.38 -9.96 8.56
N LYS A 248 -0.95 -10.12 8.67
CA LYS A 248 -1.68 -11.31 8.18
C LYS A 248 -1.52 -11.56 6.67
N VAL A 249 -1.15 -10.55 5.89
CA VAL A 249 -0.84 -10.72 4.46
C VAL A 249 0.32 -11.71 4.27
N LYS A 250 1.34 -11.67 5.13
CA LYS A 250 2.50 -12.57 5.06
C LYS A 250 2.12 -14.01 5.38
N GLU A 251 1.29 -14.21 6.40
CA GLU A 251 0.80 -15.55 6.75
C GLU A 251 0.02 -16.21 5.61
N ASN A 252 -0.88 -15.44 4.97
CA ASN A 252 -1.65 -15.93 3.82
C ASN A 252 -0.76 -16.24 2.61
N LEU A 253 0.20 -15.37 2.33
CA LEU A 253 1.15 -15.58 1.23
C LEU A 253 2.02 -16.81 1.48
N ASP A 254 2.65 -16.91 2.66
CA ASP A 254 3.52 -18.03 2.98
C ASP A 254 2.71 -19.35 2.92
N LYS A 255 1.48 -19.38 3.44
CA LYS A 255 0.59 -20.54 3.30
C LYS A 255 0.37 -20.93 1.84
N ALA A 256 -0.02 -19.98 0.99
CA ALA A 256 -0.30 -20.24 -0.42
C ALA A 256 0.94 -20.72 -1.18
N PHE A 257 2.09 -20.06 -0.98
CA PHE A 257 3.32 -20.40 -1.70
C PHE A 257 3.91 -21.74 -1.25
N ILE A 258 3.75 -22.11 0.03
CA ILE A 258 4.08 -23.47 0.50
C ILE A 258 3.26 -24.52 -0.24
N ASN A 259 1.96 -24.29 -0.40
CA ASN A 259 1.06 -25.20 -1.11
C ASN A 259 1.41 -25.29 -2.60
N ILE A 260 1.63 -24.14 -3.24
CA ILE A 260 2.00 -24.04 -4.66
C ILE A 260 3.33 -24.75 -4.94
N MET A 261 4.34 -24.59 -4.08
CA MET A 261 5.66 -25.23 -4.26
C MET A 261 5.70 -26.69 -3.79
N GLY A 262 4.65 -27.15 -3.11
CA GLY A 262 4.49 -28.51 -2.60
C GLY A 262 5.36 -28.86 -1.40
N SER A 263 6.14 -27.92 -0.85
CA SER A 263 6.81 -28.08 0.45
C SER A 263 7.25 -26.75 1.04
N LYS A 264 7.30 -26.71 2.38
CA LYS A 264 7.79 -25.56 3.14
C LYS A 264 9.26 -25.24 2.84
N GLU A 265 10.09 -26.26 2.79
CA GLU A 265 11.52 -26.12 2.51
C GLU A 265 11.79 -25.49 1.14
N LYS A 266 11.06 -25.90 0.10
CA LYS A 266 11.19 -25.32 -1.24
C LYS A 266 10.83 -23.84 -1.24
N TRP A 267 9.76 -23.47 -0.55
CA TRP A 267 9.37 -22.08 -0.42
C TRP A 267 10.39 -21.24 0.35
N GLU A 268 10.86 -21.72 1.51
CA GLU A 268 11.86 -21.01 2.31
C GLU A 268 13.16 -20.78 1.54
N ASN A 269 13.63 -21.79 0.81
CA ASN A 269 14.81 -21.66 -0.06
C ASN A 269 14.58 -20.62 -1.16
N ARG A 270 13.44 -20.68 -1.86
CA ARG A 270 13.12 -19.71 -2.93
C ARG A 270 12.95 -18.29 -2.40
N LYS A 271 12.30 -18.12 -1.25
CA LYS A 271 12.16 -16.83 -0.57
C LYS A 271 13.52 -16.27 -0.19
N ALA A 272 14.43 -17.10 0.33
CA ALA A 272 15.80 -16.69 0.66
C ALA A 272 16.57 -16.23 -0.60
N GLU A 273 16.43 -16.92 -1.73
CA GLU A 273 17.01 -16.50 -3.01
C GLU A 273 16.47 -15.14 -3.49
N LEU A 274 15.16 -14.93 -3.39
CA LEU A 274 14.53 -13.66 -3.76
C LEU A 274 15.04 -12.51 -2.87
N ILE A 275 15.17 -12.74 -1.56
CA ILE A 275 15.73 -11.76 -0.62
C ILE A 275 17.20 -11.46 -0.95
N ALA A 276 18.03 -12.50 -1.12
CA ALA A 276 19.44 -12.34 -1.46
C ALA A 276 19.64 -11.61 -2.80
N GLY A 277 18.76 -11.86 -3.76
CA GLY A 277 18.73 -11.21 -5.07
C GLY A 277 18.09 -9.82 -5.10
N LYS A 278 17.67 -9.26 -3.95
CA LYS A 278 16.94 -7.98 -3.85
C LYS A 278 15.67 -7.93 -4.72
N LYS A 279 14.98 -9.07 -4.82
CA LYS A 279 13.73 -9.31 -5.57
C LYS A 279 12.52 -9.50 -4.65
N TRP A 280 12.71 -9.32 -3.35
CA TRP A 280 11.67 -9.34 -2.33
C TRP A 280 11.66 -8.01 -1.60
N ALA A 281 10.49 -7.38 -1.51
CA ALA A 281 10.30 -6.19 -0.70
C ALA A 281 8.95 -6.22 0.01
N GLU A 282 8.92 -5.73 1.26
CA GLU A 282 7.72 -5.71 2.07
C GLU A 282 7.58 -4.38 2.82
N VAL A 283 6.33 -3.89 2.90
CA VAL A 283 5.91 -2.75 3.72
C VAL A 283 4.73 -3.23 4.56
N ILE A 284 5.04 -3.62 5.79
CA ILE A 284 4.07 -4.21 6.72
C ILE A 284 3.89 -3.29 7.93
N TYR A 285 2.65 -3.12 8.38
CA TYR A 285 2.27 -2.22 9.47
C TYR A 285 1.08 -2.71 10.30
#